data_AF-A0A9X5QJR7-F1
#
_entry.id   AF-A0A9X5QJR7-F1
#
_cell.length_a   1.000
_cell.length_b   1.000
_cell.length_c   1.000
_cell.angle_alpha   90.00
_cell.angle_beta   90.00
_cell.angle_gamma   90.00
#
_symmetry.space_group_name_H-M   'P 1'
#
loop_
_entity.id
_entity.type
_entity.pdbx_description
1 polymer ?
#
loop_
_entity_poly.entity_id
_entity_poly.type
_entity_poly.pdbx_seq_one_letter_code
_entity_poly.pdbx_strand_id
1 'polypeptide(L)'
;MLFDVSNEQGKSLDGGYIGIQPRQDGKALVMFSGFGSHFSAPKGRAEADGGEGGSNSTLVDFEFGHKYNLTVTRDPDNPQRLKGYIQDVTDPAHPGIKQHVEDLDVDQKFVFAASNTGFVEHYGADISRSSQIAPTRGSFFAPFTTEADGTVKAGEVRSDGFYGRYKNAMIGDQEVTKVAGKGQEVYFTFQGAGYGAKA
;
A
#
# COMPACT_ATOMS: atom_id res chain seq x y z
N MET A 1 1.14 0.69 0.03
CA MET A 1 2.11 1.37 0.91
C MET A 1 3.39 0.59 0.84
N LEU A 2 4.50 1.24 0.53
CA LEU A 2 5.82 0.62 0.66
C LEU A 2 6.21 0.53 2.14
N PHE A 3 7.08 -0.40 2.46
CA PHE A 3 7.81 -0.45 3.73
C PHE A 3 9.27 -0.75 3.42
N ASP A 4 10.20 -0.03 4.04
CA ASP A 4 11.62 -0.36 3.97
C ASP A 4 12.11 -0.97 5.29
N VAL A 5 13.08 -1.87 5.20
CA VAL A 5 13.70 -2.47 6.38
C VAL A 5 15.23 -2.39 6.31
N SER A 6 15.85 -2.27 7.48
CA SER A 6 17.30 -2.26 7.63
C SER A 6 17.73 -3.28 8.67
N ASN A 7 18.95 -3.78 8.57
CA ASN A 7 19.53 -4.60 9.64
C ASN A 7 19.88 -3.76 10.88
N GLU A 8 20.33 -4.41 11.95
CA GLU A 8 20.70 -3.76 13.21
C GLU A 8 21.86 -2.75 13.08
N GLN A 9 22.66 -2.84 12.00
CA GLN A 9 23.74 -1.89 11.68
C GLN A 9 23.27 -0.71 10.81
N GLY A 10 21.97 -0.63 10.49
CA GLY A 10 21.39 0.41 9.66
C GLY A 10 21.61 0.24 8.16
N LYS A 11 22.13 -0.90 7.71
CA LYS A 11 22.25 -1.22 6.27
C LYS A 11 20.87 -1.59 5.73
N SER A 12 20.48 -0.95 4.62
CA SER A 12 19.25 -1.29 3.88
C SER A 12 19.25 -2.77 3.51
N LEU A 13 18.12 -3.44 3.75
CA LEU A 13 17.81 -4.77 3.27
C LEU A 13 16.74 -4.72 2.18
N ASP A 14 16.57 -3.56 1.55
CA ASP A 14 15.45 -3.20 0.71
C ASP A 14 14.13 -3.17 1.49
N GLY A 15 13.03 -3.44 0.81
CA GLY A 15 11.71 -3.20 1.31
C GLY A 15 10.68 -3.98 0.53
N GLY A 16 9.43 -3.58 0.64
CA GLY A 16 8.32 -4.28 0.05
C GLY A 16 7.09 -3.40 0.01
N TYR A 17 5.94 -4.01 -0.24
CA TYR A 17 4.66 -3.32 -0.14
C TYR A 17 3.57 -4.21 0.41
N ILE A 18 2.62 -3.56 1.09
CA ILE A 18 1.26 -4.06 1.27
C ILE A 18 0.31 -3.16 0.48
N GLY A 19 -0.57 -3.74 -0.32
CA GLY A 19 -1.45 -3.00 -1.23
C GLY A 19 -2.75 -3.72 -1.50
N ILE A 20 -3.77 -2.98 -1.92
CA ILE A 20 -5.10 -3.51 -2.26
C ILE A 20 -5.27 -3.36 -3.77
N GLN A 21 -5.73 -4.42 -4.42
CA GLN A 21 -6.17 -4.43 -5.81
C GLN A 21 -7.69 -4.72 -5.85
N PRO A 22 -8.53 -3.67 -5.89
CA PRO A 22 -9.99 -3.83 -5.95
C PRO A 22 -10.44 -4.57 -7.20
N ARG A 23 -11.48 -5.39 -7.07
CA ARG A 23 -12.12 -6.11 -8.16
C ARG A 23 -13.61 -5.74 -8.25
N GLN A 24 -14.23 -6.03 -9.39
CA GLN A 24 -15.64 -5.70 -9.65
C GLN A 24 -16.62 -6.66 -8.96
N ASP A 25 -16.15 -7.77 -8.40
CA ASP A 25 -16.95 -8.82 -7.76
C ASP A 25 -17.15 -8.62 -6.24
N GLY A 26 -16.89 -7.41 -5.73
CA GLY A 26 -16.97 -7.11 -4.29
C GLY A 26 -15.83 -7.70 -3.48
N LYS A 27 -14.73 -8.08 -4.15
CA LYS A 27 -13.50 -8.57 -3.51
C LYS A 27 -12.34 -7.64 -3.83
N ALA A 28 -11.26 -7.79 -3.06
CA ALA A 28 -9.96 -7.26 -3.42
C ALA A 28 -8.87 -8.30 -3.19
N LEU A 29 -7.83 -8.25 -4.01
CA LEU A 29 -6.61 -8.97 -3.75
C LEU A 29 -5.70 -8.08 -2.90
N VAL A 30 -5.37 -8.50 -1.68
CA VAL A 30 -4.40 -7.81 -0.84
C VAL A 30 -3.03 -8.43 -1.10
N MET A 31 -2.17 -7.65 -1.75
CA MET A 31 -0.80 -8.04 -2.06
C MET A 31 0.10 -7.73 -0.88
N PHE A 32 1.02 -8.65 -0.57
CA PHE A 32 2.05 -8.44 0.42
C PHE A 32 3.38 -9.05 -0.08
N SER A 33 4.29 -8.18 -0.50
CA SER A 33 5.52 -8.57 -1.20
C SER A 33 6.74 -7.90 -0.57
N GLY A 34 7.88 -8.57 -0.60
CA GLY A 34 9.21 -8.04 -0.25
C GLY A 34 10.19 -8.28 -1.39
N PHE A 35 11.04 -7.30 -1.67
CA PHE A 35 11.93 -7.24 -2.82
C PHE A 35 13.37 -7.54 -2.43
N GLY A 36 14.08 -8.28 -3.28
CA GLY A 36 15.49 -8.61 -3.12
C GLY A 36 15.73 -9.91 -2.37
N SER A 37 16.98 -10.38 -2.44
CA SER A 37 17.43 -11.68 -1.91
C SER A 37 17.13 -11.96 -0.44
N HIS A 38 16.91 -10.92 0.36
CA HIS A 38 16.64 -11.03 1.79
C HIS A 38 15.22 -11.49 2.12
N PHE A 39 14.28 -11.38 1.17
CA PHE A 39 12.87 -11.67 1.41
C PHE A 39 12.43 -12.99 0.80
N SER A 40 11.60 -13.72 1.55
CA SER A 40 10.90 -14.90 1.06
C SER A 40 9.46 -14.94 1.55
N ALA A 41 8.59 -15.62 0.79
CA ALA A 41 7.17 -15.78 1.10
C ALA A 41 6.88 -17.27 1.37
N PRO A 42 6.75 -17.71 2.64
CA PRO A 42 6.63 -19.12 2.98
C PRO A 42 5.46 -19.86 2.35
N LYS A 43 4.35 -19.15 2.08
CA LYS A 43 3.16 -19.69 1.41
C LYS A 43 2.91 -19.09 0.02
N GLY A 44 3.84 -18.28 -0.45
CA GLY A 44 3.69 -17.46 -1.65
C GLY A 44 4.62 -17.87 -2.78
N ARG A 45 4.90 -16.90 -3.65
CA ARG A 45 5.85 -17.04 -4.75
C ARG A 45 7.24 -16.61 -4.29
N ALA A 46 8.27 -17.25 -4.84
CA ALA A 46 9.68 -16.91 -4.65
C ALA A 46 10.15 -15.77 -5.59
N GLU A 47 9.26 -14.86 -5.91
CA GLU A 47 9.53 -13.66 -6.70
C GLU A 47 8.59 -12.54 -6.26
N ALA A 48 9.03 -11.29 -6.44
CA ALA A 48 8.23 -10.09 -6.22
C ALA A 48 8.26 -9.25 -7.52
N ASP A 49 7.09 -9.03 -8.10
CA ASP A 49 6.89 -8.31 -9.37
C ASP A 49 7.79 -8.79 -10.53
N GLY A 50 8.06 -10.11 -10.58
CA GLY A 50 8.92 -10.73 -11.59
C GLY A 50 10.43 -10.59 -11.33
N GLY A 51 10.81 -9.96 -10.22
CA GLY A 51 12.18 -9.89 -9.72
C GLY A 51 12.40 -10.78 -8.49
N GLU A 52 13.63 -10.73 -7.97
CA GLU A 52 14.01 -11.43 -6.75
C GLU A 52 13.17 -10.95 -5.54
N GLY A 53 12.78 -11.88 -4.67
CA GLY A 53 12.04 -11.59 -3.45
C GLY A 53 10.98 -12.63 -3.13
N GLY A 54 9.95 -12.22 -2.39
CA GLY A 54 8.82 -13.06 -2.02
C GLY A 54 7.50 -12.31 -2.11
N SER A 55 6.45 -12.95 -2.62
CA SER A 55 5.13 -12.33 -2.76
C SER A 55 4.00 -13.27 -2.32
N ASN A 56 3.14 -12.75 -1.45
CA ASN A 56 1.88 -13.36 -1.08
C ASN A 56 0.69 -12.51 -1.56
N SER A 57 -0.47 -13.15 -1.62
CA SER A 57 -1.72 -12.45 -1.89
C SER A 57 -2.89 -13.14 -1.21
N THR A 58 -3.81 -12.37 -0.64
CA THR A 58 -5.02 -12.89 0.02
C THR A 58 -6.25 -12.21 -0.55
N LEU A 59 -7.24 -13.00 -0.95
CA LEU A 59 -8.52 -12.48 -1.42
C LEU A 59 -9.42 -12.14 -0.21
N VAL A 60 -9.94 -10.93 -0.18
CA VAL A 60 -10.76 -10.42 0.93
C VAL A 60 -12.05 -9.79 0.41
N ASP A 61 -13.07 -9.72 1.27
CA ASP A 61 -14.24 -8.88 1.03
C ASP A 61 -13.83 -7.41 0.94
N PHE A 62 -14.40 -6.68 0.00
CA PHE A 62 -14.05 -5.29 -0.28
C PHE A 62 -15.25 -4.49 -0.77
N GLU A 63 -15.37 -3.28 -0.25
CA GLU A 63 -16.40 -2.32 -0.63
C GLU A 63 -15.77 -1.00 -1.06
N PHE A 64 -16.20 -0.49 -2.23
CA PHE A 64 -15.72 0.79 -2.73
C PHE A 64 -16.20 1.93 -1.84
N GLY A 65 -15.28 2.83 -1.47
CA GLY A 65 -15.56 3.97 -0.60
C GLY A 65 -15.33 3.70 0.89
N HIS A 66 -15.04 2.46 1.27
CA HIS A 66 -14.64 2.12 2.63
C HIS A 66 -13.19 2.50 2.91
N LYS A 67 -12.90 2.70 4.19
CA LYS A 67 -11.56 2.99 4.71
C LYS A 67 -10.94 1.71 5.27
N TYR A 68 -9.77 1.35 4.78
CA TYR A 68 -9.05 0.15 5.20
C TYR A 68 -7.69 0.50 5.81
N ASN A 69 -7.40 -0.09 6.97
CA ASN A 69 -6.05 -0.12 7.52
C ASN A 69 -5.29 -1.30 6.92
N LEU A 70 -4.15 -1.01 6.31
CA LEU A 70 -3.13 -1.99 5.95
C LEU A 70 -2.01 -1.92 6.97
N THR A 71 -1.74 -3.04 7.64
CA THR A 71 -0.77 -3.09 8.74
C THR A 71 0.31 -4.10 8.42
N VAL A 72 1.57 -3.68 8.59
CA VAL A 72 2.74 -4.56 8.56
C VAL A 72 3.40 -4.49 9.94
N THR A 73 3.59 -5.64 10.57
CA THR A 73 4.22 -5.72 11.90
C THR A 73 5.29 -6.79 11.91
N ARG A 74 6.33 -6.61 12.72
CA ARG A 74 7.26 -7.70 13.05
C ARG A 74 6.58 -8.69 13.98
N ASP A 75 6.77 -9.97 13.74
CA ASP A 75 6.30 -11.03 14.63
C ASP A 75 7.02 -10.94 15.99
N PRO A 76 6.30 -10.82 17.12
CA PRO A 76 6.94 -10.77 18.44
C PRO A 76 7.72 -12.05 18.77
N ASP A 77 7.28 -13.20 18.24
CA ASP A 77 7.90 -14.49 18.52
C ASP A 77 9.00 -14.87 17.51
N ASN A 78 9.05 -14.15 16.37
CA ASN A 78 10.06 -14.36 15.34
C ASN A 78 10.54 -13.00 14.78
N PRO A 79 11.70 -12.48 15.23
CA PRO A 79 12.18 -11.16 14.81
C PRO A 79 12.61 -11.08 13.32
N GLN A 80 12.59 -12.20 12.61
CA GLN A 80 12.85 -12.32 11.17
C GLN A 80 11.55 -12.38 10.34
N ARG A 81 10.37 -12.30 10.95
CA ARG A 81 9.09 -12.41 10.26
C ARG A 81 8.31 -11.11 10.29
N LEU A 82 7.76 -10.76 9.13
CA LEU A 82 6.77 -9.71 8.94
C LEU A 82 5.39 -10.36 8.78
N LYS A 83 4.37 -9.76 9.41
CA LYS A 83 2.97 -10.15 9.28
C LYS A 83 2.17 -9.02 8.65
N GLY A 84 1.44 -9.33 7.58
CA GLY A 84 0.53 -8.41 6.90
C GLY A 84 -0.91 -8.57 7.39
N TYR A 85 -1.63 -7.47 7.54
CA TYR A 85 -3.04 -7.46 7.92
C TYR A 85 -3.83 -6.41 7.14
N ILE A 86 -5.12 -6.68 6.95
CA ILE A 86 -6.12 -5.72 6.50
C ILE A 86 -7.27 -5.64 7.51
N GLN A 87 -7.82 -4.45 7.70
CA GLN A 87 -8.98 -4.24 8.54
C GLN A 87 -9.84 -3.11 7.97
N ASP A 88 -11.14 -3.35 7.80
CA ASP A 88 -12.11 -2.29 7.53
C ASP A 88 -12.29 -1.43 8.79
N VAL A 89 -12.07 -0.13 8.65
CA VAL A 89 -12.17 0.86 9.73
C VAL A 89 -13.05 2.03 9.33
N THR A 90 -13.99 1.79 8.41
CA THR A 90 -14.97 2.79 7.96
C THR A 90 -15.82 3.29 9.13
N ASP A 91 -16.27 2.39 10.01
CA ASP A 91 -16.80 2.73 11.33
C ASP A 91 -15.70 2.53 12.38
N PRO A 92 -15.04 3.60 12.86
CA PRO A 92 -13.98 3.48 13.86
C PRO A 92 -14.47 3.02 15.24
N ALA A 93 -15.77 3.13 15.54
CA ALA A 93 -16.34 2.61 16.79
C ALA A 93 -16.56 1.09 16.73
N HIS A 94 -16.73 0.53 15.53
CA HIS A 94 -16.93 -0.89 15.30
C HIS A 94 -16.07 -1.37 14.13
N PRO A 95 -14.73 -1.37 14.30
CA PRO A 95 -13.85 -1.80 13.23
C PRO A 95 -14.13 -3.26 12.88
N GLY A 96 -14.02 -3.58 11.60
CA GLY A 96 -14.16 -4.94 11.10
C GLY A 96 -13.10 -5.89 11.66
N ILE A 97 -13.22 -7.17 11.31
CA ILE A 97 -12.25 -8.18 11.74
C ILE A 97 -10.88 -7.84 11.14
N LYS A 98 -9.85 -7.77 11.98
CA LYS A 98 -8.45 -7.67 11.52
C LYS A 98 -8.05 -9.01 10.90
N GLN A 99 -8.07 -9.08 9.59
CA GLN A 99 -7.78 -10.29 8.83
C GLN A 99 -6.27 -10.38 8.57
N HIS A 100 -5.69 -11.54 8.84
CA HIS A 100 -4.33 -11.87 8.44
C HIS A 100 -4.27 -12.01 6.91
N VAL A 101 -3.33 -11.31 6.29
CA VAL A 101 -3.06 -11.41 4.86
C VAL A 101 -2.16 -12.62 4.67
N GLU A 102 -0.87 -12.50 4.94
CA GLU A 102 0.12 -13.58 4.98
C GLU A 102 1.41 -13.07 5.65
N ASP A 103 2.41 -13.95 5.75
CA ASP A 103 3.72 -13.67 6.33
C ASP A 103 4.81 -13.52 5.26
N LEU A 104 5.79 -12.64 5.52
CA LEU A 104 7.07 -12.59 4.80
C LEU A 104 8.20 -12.88 5.79
N ASP A 105 9.18 -13.65 5.35
CA ASP A 105 10.41 -13.90 6.10
C ASP A 105 11.54 -13.03 5.54
N VAL A 106 12.32 -12.46 6.45
CA VAL A 106 13.58 -11.77 6.19
C VAL A 106 14.70 -12.66 6.69
N ASP A 107 15.75 -12.89 5.91
CA ASP A 107 16.84 -13.81 6.25
C ASP A 107 17.65 -13.41 7.50
N GLN A 108 17.43 -12.21 8.03
CA GLN A 108 18.08 -11.67 9.24
C GLN A 108 17.16 -10.72 10.01
N LYS A 109 17.56 -10.40 11.24
CA LYS A 109 16.82 -9.43 12.08
C LYS A 109 16.79 -8.07 11.41
N PHE A 110 15.66 -7.37 11.54
CA PHE A 110 15.44 -6.09 10.91
C PHE A 110 14.72 -5.08 11.81
N VAL A 111 14.77 -3.81 11.39
CA VAL A 111 13.99 -2.69 11.87
C VAL A 111 13.33 -1.98 10.70
N PHE A 112 12.15 -1.38 10.91
CA PHE A 112 11.49 -0.58 9.89
C PHE A 112 12.18 0.78 9.71
N ALA A 113 12.22 1.26 8.47
CA ALA A 113 12.58 2.64 8.17
C ALA A 113 11.45 3.62 8.57
N ALA A 114 11.81 4.88 8.80
CA ALA A 114 10.90 5.92 9.28
C ALA A 114 10.11 6.63 8.17
N SER A 115 10.47 6.44 6.90
CA SER A 115 9.84 7.08 5.75
C SER A 115 9.57 6.04 4.68
N ASN A 116 8.40 6.14 4.04
CA ASN A 116 7.95 5.19 3.01
C ASN A 116 7.15 5.95 1.94
N THR A 117 7.03 5.34 0.76
CA THR A 117 6.22 5.88 -0.34
C THR A 117 4.89 5.11 -0.48
N GLY A 118 3.83 5.80 -0.87
CA GLY A 118 2.57 5.19 -1.31
C GLY A 118 2.35 5.49 -2.78
N PHE A 119 1.63 4.61 -3.48
CA PHE A 119 1.27 4.83 -4.88
C PHE A 119 -0.09 4.23 -5.22
N VAL A 120 -0.73 4.78 -6.24
CA VAL A 120 -1.82 4.14 -6.98
C VAL A 120 -1.30 3.81 -8.36
N GLU A 121 -1.53 2.56 -8.77
CA GLU A 121 -1.23 2.11 -10.10
C GLU A 121 -2.51 1.63 -10.78
N HIS A 122 -2.69 2.01 -12.04
CA HIS A 122 -3.65 1.36 -12.90
C HIS A 122 -3.02 0.10 -13.49
N TYR A 123 -3.22 -1.03 -12.83
CA TYR A 123 -2.72 -2.34 -13.23
C TYR A 123 -3.74 -3.07 -14.12
N GLY A 124 -3.28 -3.78 -15.15
CA GLY A 124 -4.14 -4.57 -16.03
C GLY A 124 -3.71 -4.53 -17.50
N ALA A 125 -4.68 -4.33 -18.40
CA ALA A 125 -4.42 -4.29 -19.84
C ALA A 125 -3.50 -3.12 -20.23
N ASP A 126 -2.69 -3.33 -21.28
CA ASP A 126 -1.79 -2.31 -21.81
C ASP A 126 -2.54 -1.03 -22.15
N ILE A 127 -2.10 0.06 -21.52
CA ILE A 127 -2.58 1.41 -21.80
C ILE A 127 -1.72 1.97 -22.93
N SER A 128 -2.29 2.07 -24.12
CA SER A 128 -1.62 2.65 -25.30
C SER A 128 -2.05 4.09 -25.58
N ARG A 129 -3.17 4.54 -25.01
CA ARG A 129 -3.69 5.91 -25.14
C ARG A 129 -4.34 6.37 -23.84
N SER A 130 -4.23 7.67 -23.56
CA SER A 130 -4.79 8.27 -22.34
C SER A 130 -6.28 8.03 -22.19
N SER A 131 -7.06 8.04 -23.29
CA SER A 131 -8.51 7.80 -23.24
C SER A 131 -8.94 6.43 -22.70
N GLN A 132 -8.01 5.49 -22.51
CA GLN A 132 -8.27 4.21 -21.82
C GLN A 132 -8.25 4.33 -20.29
N ILE A 133 -7.68 5.41 -19.74
CA ILE A 133 -7.56 5.62 -18.29
C ILE A 133 -8.91 6.13 -17.77
N ALA A 134 -9.65 5.26 -17.11
CA ALA A 134 -10.95 5.56 -16.55
C ALA A 134 -10.86 6.55 -15.38
N PRO A 135 -11.92 7.36 -15.15
CA PRO A 135 -12.04 8.21 -13.99
C PRO A 135 -11.90 7.39 -12.71
N THR A 136 -10.90 7.75 -11.92
CA THR A 136 -10.56 7.10 -10.66
C THR A 136 -10.50 8.16 -9.58
N ARG A 137 -10.94 7.80 -8.37
CA ARG A 137 -10.82 8.64 -7.18
C ARG A 137 -10.51 7.77 -5.97
N GLY A 138 -9.89 8.36 -4.97
CA GLY A 138 -9.58 7.69 -3.71
C GLY A 138 -8.85 8.61 -2.75
N SER A 139 -8.42 8.07 -1.61
CA SER A 139 -7.55 8.79 -0.69
C SER A 139 -6.51 7.91 -0.03
N PHE A 140 -5.41 8.54 0.38
CA PHE A 140 -4.43 7.97 1.28
C PHE A 140 -4.39 8.74 2.58
N PHE A 141 -4.25 8.03 3.68
CA PHE A 141 -4.07 8.63 5.00
C PHE A 141 -2.61 8.54 5.42
N ALA A 142 -2.18 9.47 6.28
CA ALA A 142 -0.88 9.39 6.90
C ALA A 142 -0.72 8.04 7.63
N PRO A 143 0.46 7.39 7.51
CA PRO A 143 0.71 6.16 8.26
C PRO A 143 0.68 6.47 9.75
N PHE A 144 0.30 5.51 10.56
CA PHE A 144 0.33 5.64 12.01
C PHE A 144 0.90 4.37 12.65
N THR A 145 1.40 4.52 13.87
CA THR A 145 1.78 3.41 14.73
C THR A 145 0.97 3.46 16.01
N THR A 146 0.74 2.28 16.60
CA THR A 146 0.16 2.16 17.94
C THR A 146 1.24 1.64 18.87
N GLU A 147 1.56 2.42 19.89
CA GLU A 147 2.52 2.07 20.93
C GLU A 147 1.96 1.00 21.86
N ALA A 148 2.83 0.39 22.69
CA ALA A 148 2.43 -0.67 23.62
C ALA A 148 1.38 -0.22 24.66
N ASP A 149 1.33 1.08 24.97
CA ASP A 149 0.34 1.68 25.87
C ASP A 149 -0.97 2.07 25.18
N GLY A 150 -1.11 1.78 23.89
CA GLY A 150 -2.27 2.13 23.06
C GLY A 150 -2.22 3.52 22.45
N THR A 151 -1.17 4.31 22.71
CA THR A 151 -1.02 5.64 22.12
C THR A 151 -0.84 5.53 20.60
N VAL A 152 -1.66 6.27 19.85
CA VAL A 152 -1.52 6.37 18.39
C VAL A 152 -0.62 7.54 18.03
N LYS A 153 0.45 7.28 17.28
CA LYS A 153 1.30 8.30 16.66
C LYS A 153 1.05 8.34 15.17
N ALA A 154 0.43 9.41 14.71
CA ALA A 154 0.26 9.67 13.28
C ALA A 154 1.52 10.31 12.69
N GLY A 155 1.91 9.82 11.51
CA GLY A 155 2.92 10.41 10.67
C GLY A 155 2.38 11.59 9.86
N GLU A 156 3.01 11.82 8.71
CA GLU A 156 2.61 12.83 7.74
C GLU A 156 2.48 12.19 6.37
N VAL A 157 1.47 12.59 5.61
CA VAL A 157 1.38 12.30 4.18
C VAL A 157 1.73 13.56 3.38
N ARG A 158 2.58 13.37 2.37
CA ARG A 158 2.94 14.37 1.37
C ARG A 158 2.64 13.80 -0.01
N SER A 159 2.30 14.68 -0.95
CA SER A 159 2.09 14.29 -2.34
C SER A 159 3.01 15.08 -3.25
N ASP A 160 3.69 14.36 -4.15
CA ASP A 160 4.50 14.93 -5.23
C ASP A 160 3.69 15.05 -6.54
N GLY A 161 2.38 14.79 -6.50
CA GLY A 161 1.50 14.84 -7.67
C GLY A 161 1.48 13.54 -8.49
N PHE A 162 1.02 13.63 -9.74
CA PHE A 162 1.01 12.48 -10.66
C PHE A 162 2.42 12.21 -11.20
N TYR A 163 2.83 10.94 -11.15
CA TYR A 163 4.11 10.47 -11.67
C TYR A 163 3.92 9.30 -12.66
N GLY A 164 4.98 8.96 -13.42
CA GLY A 164 4.98 7.81 -14.34
C GLY A 164 4.85 8.19 -15.83
N ARG A 165 4.84 7.16 -16.69
CA ARG A 165 4.94 7.28 -18.17
C ARG A 165 3.84 8.16 -18.78
N TYR A 166 2.64 8.16 -18.21
CA TYR A 166 1.48 8.89 -18.72
C TYR A 166 1.11 10.14 -17.91
N LYS A 167 1.98 10.65 -17.04
CA LYS A 167 1.65 11.79 -16.17
C LYS A 167 1.15 13.03 -16.94
N ASN A 168 1.73 13.30 -18.11
CA ASN A 168 1.34 14.44 -18.97
C ASN A 168 0.09 14.16 -19.81
N ALA A 169 -0.43 12.93 -19.77
CA ALA A 169 -1.60 12.49 -20.52
C ALA A 169 -2.80 12.21 -19.59
N MET A 170 -2.65 12.52 -18.30
CA MET A 170 -3.71 12.44 -17.31
C MET A 170 -4.07 13.85 -16.82
N ILE A 171 -5.33 14.02 -16.44
CA ILE A 171 -5.85 15.19 -15.73
C ILE A 171 -6.49 14.73 -14.43
N GLY A 172 -6.54 15.62 -13.44
CA GLY A 172 -7.09 15.29 -12.14
C GLY A 172 -6.65 16.29 -11.10
N ASP A 173 -7.22 16.14 -9.91
CA ASP A 173 -6.97 17.01 -8.78
C ASP A 173 -6.39 16.22 -7.61
N GLN A 174 -5.63 16.90 -6.76
CA GLN A 174 -5.20 16.37 -5.48
C GLN A 174 -5.41 17.42 -4.40
N GLU A 175 -6.00 16.99 -3.30
CA GLU A 175 -6.25 17.83 -2.13
C GLU A 175 -5.59 17.20 -0.91
N VAL A 176 -4.79 17.99 -0.18
CA VAL A 176 -4.12 17.53 1.04
C VAL A 176 -4.78 18.19 2.24
N THR A 177 -5.49 17.40 3.04
CA THR A 177 -6.03 17.85 4.32
C THR A 177 -4.93 17.87 5.36
N LYS A 178 -4.76 19.00 6.05
CA LYS A 178 -3.75 19.19 7.09
C LYS A 178 -4.38 19.36 8.47
N VAL A 179 -3.79 18.71 9.48
CA VAL A 179 -4.12 18.90 10.89
C VAL A 179 -2.86 19.40 11.61
N ALA A 180 -2.98 20.52 12.33
CA ALA A 180 -1.85 21.19 12.98
C ALA A 180 -0.63 21.39 12.04
N GLY A 181 -0.89 21.72 10.76
CA GLY A 181 0.14 21.95 9.74
C GLY A 181 0.72 20.70 9.08
N LYS A 182 0.40 19.49 9.55
CA LYS A 182 0.85 18.21 8.97
C LYS A 182 -0.21 17.61 8.05
N GLY A 183 0.19 17.15 6.85
CA GLY A 183 -0.72 16.41 5.97
C GLY A 183 -1.19 15.11 6.63
N GLN A 184 -2.49 14.87 6.64
CA GLN A 184 -3.12 13.69 7.25
C GLN A 184 -3.90 12.85 6.24
N GLU A 185 -4.40 13.47 5.18
CA GLU A 185 -5.08 12.79 4.09
C GLU A 185 -4.69 13.46 2.77
N VAL A 186 -4.52 12.65 1.74
CA VAL A 186 -4.46 13.08 0.34
C VAL A 186 -5.64 12.45 -0.37
N TYR A 187 -6.61 13.26 -0.75
CA TYR A 187 -7.66 12.88 -1.69
C TYR A 187 -7.15 13.14 -3.12
N PHE A 188 -7.49 12.25 -4.05
CA PHE A 188 -7.11 12.41 -5.45
C PHE A 188 -8.24 11.99 -6.40
N THR A 189 -8.24 12.61 -7.57
CA THR A 189 -8.97 12.17 -8.75
C THR A 189 -8.02 12.09 -9.93
N PHE A 190 -8.21 11.15 -10.86
CA PHE A 190 -7.50 11.19 -12.13
C PHE A 190 -8.30 10.52 -13.24
N GLN A 191 -8.07 10.95 -14.47
CA GLN A 191 -8.55 10.32 -15.70
C GLN A 191 -7.60 10.66 -16.85
N GLY A 192 -7.72 9.97 -17.98
CA GLY A 192 -7.02 10.36 -19.20
C GLY A 192 -7.53 11.67 -19.79
N ALA A 193 -6.63 12.50 -20.36
CA ALA A 193 -6.95 13.79 -20.98
C ALA A 193 -7.89 13.75 -22.23
N GLY A 194 -8.40 12.58 -22.58
CA GLY A 194 -9.38 12.35 -23.65
C GLY A 194 -10.39 11.26 -23.33
N TYR A 195 -10.55 10.92 -22.04
CA TYR A 195 -11.55 9.94 -21.62
C TYR A 195 -12.95 10.40 -22.02
N GLY A 196 -13.73 9.51 -22.65
CA GLY A 196 -15.09 9.82 -23.12
C GLY A 196 -15.17 10.59 -24.44
N ALA A 197 -14.05 11.01 -25.04
CA ALA A 197 -14.04 11.45 -26.44
C ALA A 197 -14.38 10.24 -27.32
N LYS A 198 -15.47 10.32 -28.10
CA LYS A 198 -15.77 9.29 -29.10
C LYS A 198 -14.56 9.14 -30.02
N ALA A 199 -14.11 7.90 -30.21
CA ALA A 199 -13.12 7.56 -31.22
C ALA A 199 -13.64 7.90 -32.63
#